data_AF-E1WYC2-F1
#
_entry.id   AF-E1WYC2-F1
#
_cell.length_a   1.000
_cell.length_b   1.000
_cell.length_c   1.000
_cell.angle_alpha   90.00
_cell.angle_beta   90.00
_cell.angle_gamma   90.00
#
_symmetry.space_group_name_H-M   'P 1'
#
loop_
_entity.id
_entity.type
_entity.pdbx_description
1 polymer ?
#
loop_
_entity_poly.entity_id
_entity_poly.type
_entity_poly.pdbx_seq_one_letter_code
_entity_poly.pdbx_strand_id
1 'polypeptide(L)'
;MPLSNNQAKESDMKKLMLLVATVMSLSSIHGAEIKTEKSLSFYQDLSCFEITNIHSEDSFIRFAASEIITDLGKDVCSRVQSIESLEYGDEARSGEISAVQFGKLVESIHTLYTSEL
;
A
#
# COMPACT_ATOMS: atom_id res chain seq x y z
N MET A 1 2.17 71.58 28.57
CA MET A 1 0.99 70.69 28.41
C MET A 1 0.43 70.99 27.03
N PRO A 2 0.37 70.04 26.07
CA PRO A 2 -0.38 68.77 26.09
C PRO A 2 0.55 67.54 25.91
N LEU A 3 0.28 66.33 26.43
CA LEU A 3 -0.80 65.35 26.22
C LEU A 3 -0.62 64.45 24.98
N SER A 4 -0.38 63.17 25.30
CA SER A 4 -0.71 61.97 24.51
C SER A 4 0.11 61.68 23.25
N ASN A 5 1.27 61.04 23.45
CA ASN A 5 1.93 60.28 22.40
C ASN A 5 1.68 58.78 22.66
N ASN A 6 0.84 58.22 21.79
CA ASN A 6 0.95 56.85 21.28
C ASN A 6 0.47 55.73 22.19
N GLN A 7 -0.85 55.61 22.24
CA GLN A 7 -1.65 54.38 22.43
C GLN A 7 -1.35 53.27 21.39
N ALA A 8 -0.15 53.20 20.81
CA ALA A 8 0.20 52.25 19.74
C ALA A 8 0.96 51.01 20.25
N LYS A 9 1.19 50.89 21.57
CA LYS A 9 2.08 49.84 22.13
C LYS A 9 1.35 48.69 22.86
N GLU A 10 0.04 48.82 23.11
CA GLU A 10 -0.71 47.82 23.90
C GLU A 10 -1.60 46.88 23.08
N SER A 11 -1.85 47.17 21.80
CA SER A 11 -2.70 46.33 20.94
C SER A 11 -1.96 45.08 20.41
N ASP A 12 -0.64 45.17 20.23
CA ASP A 12 0.18 44.08 19.68
C ASP A 12 0.54 42.99 20.71
N MET A 13 0.57 43.31 22.00
CA MET A 13 1.00 42.35 23.03
C MET A 13 -0.13 41.40 23.48
N LYS A 14 -1.39 41.68 23.12
CA LYS A 14 -2.55 40.83 23.45
C LYS A 14 -2.94 39.85 22.35
N LYS A 15 -2.45 40.04 21.12
CA LYS A 15 -2.69 39.11 19.99
C LYS A 15 -1.66 37.99 19.90
N LEU A 16 -0.51 38.14 20.56
CA LEU A 16 0.55 37.11 20.53
C LEU A 16 0.33 35.98 21.56
N MET A 17 -0.66 36.12 22.46
CA MET A 17 -0.92 35.17 23.55
C MET A 17 -1.96 34.09 23.24
N LEU A 18 -2.47 33.98 22.00
CA LEU A 18 -3.64 33.13 21.71
C LEU A 18 -3.51 32.20 20.50
N LEU A 19 -2.31 31.76 20.12
CA LEU A 19 -2.21 30.88 18.94
C LEU A 19 -1.01 29.92 18.88
N VAL A 20 -0.66 29.22 19.97
CA VAL A 20 0.13 27.97 19.87
C VAL A 20 -0.30 27.01 20.99
N ALA A 21 -1.54 26.53 20.88
CA ALA A 21 -2.02 25.38 21.64
C ALA A 21 -2.70 24.42 20.68
N THR A 22 -1.97 23.97 19.67
CA THR A 22 -2.36 22.81 18.87
C THR A 22 -1.52 21.62 19.32
N VAL A 23 -2.14 20.90 20.24
CA VAL A 23 -1.80 19.54 20.65
C VAL A 23 -1.75 18.66 19.40
N MET A 24 -0.56 18.25 18.97
CA MET A 24 -0.44 17.06 18.14
C MET A 24 -0.11 15.90 19.07
N SER A 25 -1.15 15.28 19.60
CA SER A 25 -1.06 13.97 20.21
C SER A 25 -0.51 13.03 19.14
N LEU A 26 0.75 12.61 19.27
CA LEU A 26 1.20 11.37 18.66
C LEU A 26 0.49 10.24 19.40
N SER A 27 -0.75 9.94 18.99
CA SER A 27 -1.30 8.62 19.27
C SER A 27 -0.46 7.64 18.46
N SER A 28 0.44 6.94 19.13
CA SER A 28 1.00 5.68 18.63
C SER A 28 -0.18 4.80 18.27
N ILE A 29 -0.50 4.71 16.97
CA ILE A 29 -1.41 3.70 16.46
C ILE A 29 -0.68 2.40 16.75
N HIS A 30 -1.11 1.73 17.83
CA HIS A 30 -0.73 0.34 18.06
C HIS A 30 -1.15 -0.40 16.81
N GLY A 31 -0.18 -1.08 16.17
CA GLY A 31 -0.34 -1.72 14.89
C GLY A 31 -1.64 -2.52 14.83
N ALA A 32 -2.53 -2.06 13.97
CA ALA A 32 -3.69 -2.84 13.61
C ALA A 32 -3.20 -3.80 12.54
N GLU A 33 -3.06 -5.09 12.90
CA GLU A 33 -2.83 -6.17 11.95
C GLU A 33 -3.86 -6.03 10.81
N ILE A 34 -3.40 -5.64 9.61
CA ILE A 34 -4.25 -5.51 8.45
C ILE A 34 -4.61 -6.93 8.03
N LYS A 35 -5.91 -7.26 8.05
CA LYS A 35 -6.39 -8.57 7.63
C LYS A 35 -7.04 -8.48 6.26
N THR A 36 -6.71 -9.45 5.41
CA THR A 36 -7.44 -9.67 4.16
C THR A 36 -8.78 -10.35 4.44
N GLU A 37 -9.78 -10.09 3.60
CA GLU A 37 -11.09 -10.76 3.72
C GLU A 37 -11.04 -12.25 3.38
N LYS A 38 -10.09 -12.64 2.52
CA LYS A 38 -9.87 -14.02 2.08
C LYS A 38 -8.53 -14.55 2.58
N SER A 39 -8.38 -15.87 2.56
CA SER A 39 -7.12 -16.54 2.92
C SER A 39 -6.04 -16.34 1.84
N LEU A 40 -4.78 -16.51 2.21
CA LEU A 40 -3.68 -16.54 1.25
C LEU A 40 -3.91 -17.56 0.13
N SER A 41 -4.37 -18.78 0.47
CA SER A 41 -4.59 -19.82 -0.55
C SER A 41 -5.59 -19.39 -1.61
N PHE A 42 -6.66 -18.67 -1.21
CA PHE A 42 -7.64 -18.15 -2.16
C PHE A 42 -6.97 -17.24 -3.19
N TYR A 43 -6.07 -16.36 -2.76
CA TYR A 43 -5.37 -15.44 -3.66
C TYR A 43 -4.32 -16.12 -4.52
N GLN A 44 -3.67 -17.18 -4.03
CA GLN A 44 -2.72 -17.98 -4.81
C GLN A 44 -3.39 -18.81 -5.91
N ASP A 45 -4.66 -19.17 -5.72
CA ASP A 45 -5.45 -19.92 -6.70
C ASP A 45 -6.01 -19.01 -7.82
N LEU A 46 -5.95 -17.69 -7.67
CA LEU A 46 -6.39 -16.75 -8.70
C LEU A 46 -5.45 -16.78 -9.91
N SER A 47 -6.01 -16.60 -11.09
CA SER A 47 -5.20 -16.39 -12.29
C SER A 47 -4.41 -15.08 -12.20
N CYS A 48 -3.33 -14.98 -12.98
CA CYS A 48 -2.56 -13.73 -13.06
C CYS A 48 -3.44 -12.52 -13.40
N PHE A 49 -4.40 -12.67 -14.32
CA PHE A 49 -5.30 -11.58 -14.70
C PHE A 49 -6.24 -11.14 -13.58
N GLU A 50 -6.66 -12.07 -12.73
CA GLU A 50 -7.52 -11.75 -11.58
C GLU A 50 -6.74 -11.01 -10.49
N ILE A 51 -5.55 -11.49 -10.13
CA ILE A 51 -4.73 -10.86 -9.08
C ILE A 51 -4.13 -9.51 -9.53
N THR A 52 -3.98 -9.29 -10.85
CA THR A 52 -3.50 -8.02 -11.42
C THR A 52 -4.63 -7.06 -11.81
N ASN A 53 -5.87 -7.31 -11.36
CA ASN A 53 -6.99 -6.43 -11.62
C ASN A 53 -6.97 -5.17 -10.72
N ILE A 54 -6.45 -4.06 -11.25
CA ILE A 54 -6.43 -2.75 -10.57
C ILE A 54 -7.82 -2.18 -10.23
N HIS A 55 -8.88 -2.70 -10.86
CA HIS A 55 -10.26 -2.27 -10.64
C HIS A 55 -11.06 -3.25 -9.77
N SER A 56 -10.39 -4.20 -9.10
CA SER A 56 -11.05 -5.11 -8.18
C SER A 56 -11.68 -4.37 -7.00
N GLU A 57 -12.80 -4.87 -6.49
CA GLU A 57 -13.41 -4.39 -5.24
C GLU A 57 -12.62 -4.85 -4.00
N ASP A 58 -11.83 -5.91 -4.13
CA ASP A 58 -10.95 -6.41 -3.07
C ASP A 58 -9.70 -5.50 -2.96
N SER A 59 -9.46 -4.97 -1.76
CA SER A 59 -8.36 -4.05 -1.47
C SER A 59 -6.98 -4.68 -1.61
N PHE A 60 -6.84 -5.95 -1.22
CA PHE A 60 -5.60 -6.68 -1.40
C PHE A 60 -5.32 -6.91 -2.88
N ILE A 61 -6.33 -7.28 -3.69
CA ILE A 61 -6.14 -7.45 -5.14
C ILE A 61 -5.70 -6.15 -5.79
N ARG A 62 -6.29 -5.00 -5.42
CA ARG A 62 -5.84 -3.69 -5.96
C ARG A 62 -4.40 -3.36 -5.56
N PHE A 63 -4.04 -3.62 -4.29
CA PHE A 63 -2.68 -3.43 -3.80
C PHE A 63 -1.69 -4.31 -4.56
N ALA A 64 -1.96 -5.63 -4.61
CA ALA A 64 -1.12 -6.59 -5.32
C ALA A 64 -0.98 -6.25 -6.80
N ALA A 65 -2.07 -5.86 -7.47
CA ALA A 65 -2.04 -5.40 -8.85
C ALA A 65 -1.11 -4.20 -9.05
N SER A 66 -1.15 -3.22 -8.14
CA SER A 66 -0.26 -2.06 -8.18
C SER A 66 1.21 -2.44 -8.03
N GLU A 67 1.54 -3.28 -7.04
CA GLU A 67 2.91 -3.73 -6.78
C GLU A 67 3.45 -4.54 -7.96
N ILE A 68 2.70 -5.55 -8.40
CA ILE A 68 3.10 -6.45 -9.50
C ILE A 68 3.30 -5.66 -10.80
N ILE A 69 2.37 -4.77 -11.16
CA ILE A 69 2.45 -4.01 -12.42
C ILE A 69 3.58 -2.99 -12.37
N THR A 70 3.83 -2.38 -11.22
CA THR A 70 4.92 -1.40 -11.07
C THR A 70 6.28 -2.06 -11.26
N ASP A 71 6.47 -3.24 -10.68
CA ASP A 71 7.77 -3.92 -10.69
C ASP A 71 7.99 -4.76 -11.95
N LEU A 72 6.96 -5.46 -12.41
CA LEU A 72 7.07 -6.41 -13.52
C LEU A 72 6.51 -5.88 -14.83
N GLY A 73 5.64 -4.87 -14.81
CA GLY A 73 5.01 -4.31 -16.00
C GLY A 73 3.61 -4.87 -16.29
N LYS A 74 2.83 -4.12 -17.08
CA LYS A 74 1.42 -4.43 -17.40
C LYS A 74 1.23 -5.73 -18.20
N ASP A 75 2.27 -6.20 -18.87
CA ASP A 75 2.27 -7.39 -19.71
C ASP A 75 2.73 -8.65 -18.96
N VAL A 76 2.96 -8.57 -17.65
CA VAL A 76 3.46 -9.68 -16.81
C VAL A 76 2.69 -10.99 -17.03
N CYS A 77 1.36 -10.94 -17.16
CA CYS A 77 0.55 -12.14 -17.34
C CYS A 77 0.78 -12.87 -18.67
N SER A 78 1.39 -12.22 -19.67
CA SER A 78 1.82 -12.90 -20.90
C SER A 78 3.08 -13.75 -20.71
N ARG A 79 3.83 -13.50 -19.63
CA ARG A 79 5.07 -14.21 -19.26
C ARG A 79 4.84 -15.22 -18.14
N VAL A 80 3.71 -15.16 -17.43
CA VAL A 80 3.36 -16.17 -16.41
C VAL A 80 2.86 -17.42 -17.11
N GLN A 81 3.53 -18.53 -16.84
CA GLN A 81 3.14 -19.84 -17.34
C GLN A 81 1.79 -20.28 -16.74
N SER A 82 0.96 -20.92 -17.56
CA SER A 82 -0.27 -21.54 -17.06
C SER A 82 0.07 -22.64 -16.05
N ILE A 83 -0.74 -22.77 -15.00
CA ILE A 83 -0.65 -23.89 -14.04
C ILE A 83 -0.72 -25.25 -14.74
N GLU A 84 -1.44 -25.35 -15.87
CA GLU A 84 -1.54 -26.57 -16.67
C GLU A 84 -0.22 -26.98 -17.34
N SER A 85 0.74 -26.05 -17.46
CA SER A 85 2.06 -26.34 -18.05
C SER A 85 3.06 -26.97 -17.06
N LEU A 86 2.66 -27.15 -15.79
CA LEU A 86 3.47 -27.80 -14.75
C LEU A 86 3.72 -29.30 -15.01
N GLU A 87 3.02 -29.91 -15.99
CA GLU A 87 3.26 -31.31 -16.38
C GLU A 87 4.67 -31.56 -16.98
N TYR A 88 5.45 -30.52 -17.31
CA TYR A 88 6.77 -30.65 -17.95
C TYR A 88 7.97 -30.18 -17.12
N GLY A 89 7.76 -29.80 -15.86
CA GLY A 89 8.82 -29.41 -14.92
C GLY A 89 8.59 -28.04 -14.28
N ASP A 90 9.13 -27.85 -13.07
CA ASP A 90 8.95 -26.63 -12.25
C ASP A 90 9.73 -25.40 -12.78
N GLU A 91 10.52 -25.57 -13.84
CA GLU A 91 11.41 -24.55 -14.37
C GLU A 91 10.73 -23.73 -15.47
N ALA A 92 10.67 -22.41 -15.25
CA ALA A 92 10.21 -21.47 -16.27
C ALA A 92 11.15 -21.49 -17.49
N ARG A 93 10.61 -21.30 -18.70
CA ARG A 93 11.47 -21.03 -19.86
C ARG A 93 12.18 -19.69 -19.67
N SER A 94 13.32 -19.51 -20.34
CA SER A 94 14.07 -18.26 -20.29
C SER A 94 13.19 -17.06 -20.65
N GLY A 95 12.97 -16.15 -19.70
CA GLY A 95 12.14 -14.95 -19.87
C GLY A 95 10.68 -15.11 -19.45
N GLU A 96 10.27 -16.32 -19.05
CA GLU A 96 8.96 -16.60 -18.46
C GLU A 96 9.05 -16.66 -16.92
N ILE A 97 7.88 -16.61 -16.27
CA ILE A 97 7.70 -16.73 -14.83
C ILE A 97 6.90 -18.01 -14.60
N SER A 98 7.44 -18.95 -13.82
CA SER A 98 6.68 -20.19 -13.53
C SER A 98 5.51 -19.88 -12.60
N ALA A 99 4.46 -20.73 -12.65
CA ALA A 99 3.33 -20.61 -11.74
C ALA A 99 3.77 -20.63 -10.26
N VAL A 100 4.82 -21.41 -9.92
CA VAL A 100 5.40 -21.48 -8.58
C VAL A 100 6.05 -20.16 -8.18
N GLN A 101 6.84 -19.55 -9.08
CA GLN A 101 7.47 -18.24 -8.81
C GLN A 101 6.41 -17.15 -8.61
N PHE A 102 5.37 -17.17 -9.44
CA PHE A 102 4.26 -16.22 -9.32
C PHE A 102 3.48 -16.42 -8.02
N GLY A 103 3.19 -17.66 -7.62
CA GLY A 103 2.52 -17.95 -6.33
C GLY A 103 3.32 -17.48 -5.10
N LYS A 104 4.65 -17.59 -5.14
CA LYS A 104 5.54 -17.06 -4.09
C LYS A 104 5.58 -15.54 -4.04
N LEU A 105 5.48 -14.88 -5.20
CA LEU A 105 5.34 -13.44 -5.28
C LEU A 105 4.04 -12.98 -4.60
N VAL A 106 2.91 -13.64 -4.91
CA VAL A 106 1.62 -13.35 -4.26
C VAL A 106 1.69 -13.54 -2.75
N GLU A 107 2.34 -14.61 -2.27
CA GLU A 107 2.57 -14.83 -0.84
C GLU A 107 3.41 -13.73 -0.18
N SER A 108 4.48 -13.29 -0.86
CA SER A 108 5.35 -12.22 -0.37
C SER A 108 4.59 -10.89 -0.27
N ILE A 109 3.78 -10.56 -1.27
CA ILE A 109 2.94 -9.36 -1.29
C ILE A 109 1.83 -9.45 -0.23
N HIS A 110 1.22 -10.62 -0.03
CA HIS A 110 0.24 -10.85 1.03
C HIS A 110 0.84 -10.64 2.41
N THR A 111 2.05 -11.18 2.63
CA THR A 111 2.80 -10.95 3.86
C THR A 111 3.09 -9.47 4.06
N LEU A 112 3.56 -8.76 3.02
CA LEU A 112 3.81 -7.32 3.07
C LEU A 112 2.54 -6.52 3.42
N TYR A 113 1.42 -6.85 2.79
CA TYR A 113 0.14 -6.17 2.98
C TYR A 113 -0.44 -6.36 4.38
N THR A 114 -0.24 -7.53 4.97
CA THR A 114 -0.80 -7.90 6.28
C THR A 114 0.15 -7.62 7.44
N SER A 115 1.46 -7.51 7.18
CA SER A 115 2.45 -7.04 8.13
C SER A 115 2.28 -5.54 8.40
N GLU A 116 2.40 -5.12 9.66
CA GLU A 116 2.27 -3.72 10.07
C GLU A 116 3.30 -2.83 9.33
N LEU A 117 2.83 -1.77 8.67
CA LEU A 117 3.62 -0.60 8.24
C LEU A 117 3.61 0.48 9.33
#